data_AF-A0A832CFG0-F1
#
_entry.id   AF-A0A832CFG0-F1
#
_cell.length_a   1.000
_cell.length_b   1.000
_cell.length_c   1.000
_cell.angle_alpha   90.00
_cell.angle_beta   90.00
_cell.angle_gamma   90.00
#
_symmetry.space_group_name_H-M   'P 1'
#
loop_
_entity.id
_entity.type
_entity.pdbx_description
1 polymer ?
#
loop_
_entity_poly.entity_id
_entity_poly.type
_entity_poly.pdbx_seq_one_letter_code
_entity_poly.pdbx_strand_id
1 'polypeptide(L)'
;MSKRRLTVARLEKGGKRFEIFVDVEKAWLFKSGEQINIRDIVEGEFIYYDARQGLKASEGELKKFFGTSDPYQVAELILRKGELLLTSEQRRELIEAKRRQIIEFIARNAVDPRTNTPIPPKRIELALQEAKVGVDPFQPVETQVAEILKKLRMILPLKIARALVLVSSPPQYASKVRALASKMGKIVKESYGSDGSLNLELEIPAGMQSALIEKVAESTRGGGEVKLLRVE
;
A
#
# COMPACT_ATOMS: atom_id res chain seq x y z
N MET A 1 16.60 4.50 -6.26
CA MET A 1 16.35 3.28 -7.05
C MET A 1 15.85 2.21 -6.09
N SER A 2 14.67 1.64 -6.33
CA SER A 2 14.18 0.53 -5.48
C SER A 2 15.18 -0.62 -5.56
N LYS A 3 15.62 -1.16 -4.42
CA LYS A 3 16.53 -2.31 -4.36
C LYS A 3 15.75 -3.48 -4.96
N ARG A 4 16.11 -3.91 -6.18
CA ARG A 4 15.45 -5.05 -6.86
C ARG A 4 15.50 -6.26 -5.94
N ARG A 5 14.35 -6.67 -5.43
CA ARG A 5 14.22 -7.86 -4.57
C ARG A 5 14.02 -9.04 -5.50
N LEU A 6 15.08 -9.77 -5.75
CA LEU A 6 15.07 -10.91 -6.65
C LEU A 6 14.75 -12.20 -5.87
N THR A 7 14.00 -13.08 -6.50
CA THR A 7 13.72 -14.43 -6.01
C THR A 7 13.71 -15.41 -7.16
N VAL A 8 13.55 -16.70 -6.85
CA VAL A 8 13.42 -17.76 -7.85
C VAL A 8 11.94 -18.11 -8.01
N ALA A 9 11.43 -18.09 -9.23
CA ALA A 9 10.19 -18.78 -9.57
C ALA A 9 10.51 -20.18 -10.06
N ARG A 10 9.77 -21.19 -9.61
CA ARG A 10 9.99 -22.60 -9.95
C ARG A 10 8.72 -23.23 -10.48
N LEU A 11 8.85 -24.03 -11.52
CA LEU A 11 7.83 -24.97 -11.98
C LEU A 11 8.43 -26.37 -12.12
N GLU A 12 7.78 -27.35 -11.49
CA GLU A 12 8.10 -28.76 -11.73
C GLU A 12 7.25 -29.31 -12.88
N LYS A 13 7.90 -29.90 -13.89
CA LYS A 13 7.23 -30.48 -15.05
C LYS A 13 7.97 -31.74 -15.50
N GLY A 14 7.26 -32.86 -15.51
CA GLY A 14 7.80 -34.16 -15.95
C GLY A 14 9.03 -34.61 -15.16
N GLY A 15 9.02 -34.41 -13.83
CA GLY A 15 10.11 -34.79 -12.93
C GLY A 15 11.33 -33.87 -12.98
N LYS A 16 11.30 -32.79 -13.77
CA LYS A 16 12.36 -31.78 -13.83
C LYS A 16 11.88 -30.45 -13.24
N ARG A 17 12.82 -29.71 -12.66
CA ARG A 17 12.62 -28.36 -12.14
C ARG A 17 13.03 -27.35 -13.20
N PHE A 18 12.22 -26.31 -13.38
CA PHE A 18 12.56 -25.18 -14.23
C PHE A 18 12.43 -23.90 -13.41
N GLU A 19 13.51 -23.13 -13.39
CA GLU A 19 13.71 -22.00 -12.50
C GLU A 19 14.12 -20.74 -13.28
N ILE A 20 13.66 -19.60 -12.78
CA ILE A 20 14.00 -18.27 -13.31
C ILE A 20 14.21 -17.29 -12.15
N PHE A 21 15.13 -16.34 -12.32
CA PHE A 21 15.22 -15.20 -11.42
C PHE A 21 14.16 -14.17 -11.79
N VAL A 22 13.44 -13.66 -10.80
CA VAL A 22 12.35 -12.70 -11.00
C VAL A 22 12.35 -11.64 -9.92
N ASP A 23 11.91 -10.44 -10.30
CA ASP A 23 11.53 -9.40 -9.35
C ASP A 23 10.29 -9.85 -8.56
N VAL A 24 10.40 -9.89 -7.24
CA VAL A 24 9.36 -10.40 -6.33
C VAL A 24 8.05 -9.66 -6.47
N GLU A 25 8.09 -8.32 -6.53
CA GLU A 25 6.88 -7.50 -6.55
C GLU A 25 6.17 -7.66 -7.89
N LYS A 26 6.91 -7.53 -9.00
CA LYS A 26 6.31 -7.67 -10.34
C LYS A 26 5.82 -9.08 -10.63
N ALA A 27 6.57 -10.10 -10.21
CA ALA A 27 6.15 -11.49 -10.36
C ALA A 27 4.85 -11.77 -9.60
N TRP A 28 4.69 -11.16 -8.43
CA TRP A 28 3.45 -11.29 -7.68
C TRP A 28 2.26 -10.58 -8.35
N LEU A 29 2.44 -9.32 -8.75
CA LEU A 29 1.39 -8.56 -9.44
C LEU A 29 0.91 -9.28 -10.70
N PHE A 30 1.85 -9.84 -11.47
CA PHE A 30 1.54 -10.67 -12.62
C PHE A 30 0.68 -11.90 -12.26
N LYS A 31 1.02 -12.61 -11.17
CA LYS A 31 0.22 -13.75 -10.69
C LYS A 31 -1.16 -13.33 -10.17
N SER A 32 -1.31 -12.10 -9.73
CA SER A 32 -2.60 -11.51 -9.30
C SER A 32 -3.49 -11.07 -10.47
N GLY A 33 -3.02 -11.22 -11.71
CA GLY A 33 -3.77 -10.91 -12.92
C GLY A 33 -3.44 -9.57 -13.56
N GLU A 34 -2.47 -8.81 -13.02
CA GLU A 34 -2.02 -7.59 -13.69
C GLU A 34 -1.25 -7.90 -14.98
N GLN A 35 -1.48 -7.09 -16.01
CA GLN A 35 -0.78 -7.22 -17.29
C GLN A 35 0.58 -6.51 -17.20
N ILE A 36 1.61 -7.27 -16.81
CA ILE A 36 2.99 -6.81 -16.74
C ILE A 36 3.80 -7.53 -17.82
N ASN A 37 4.67 -6.79 -18.52
CA ASN A 37 5.57 -7.39 -19.50
C ASN A 37 6.53 -8.36 -18.81
N ILE A 38 6.58 -9.61 -19.26
CA ILE A 38 7.44 -10.67 -18.71
C ILE A 38 8.91 -10.24 -18.67
N ARG A 39 9.37 -9.47 -19.67
CA ARG A 39 10.75 -8.96 -19.73
C ARG A 39 11.11 -8.03 -18.58
N ASP A 40 10.13 -7.36 -18.00
CA ASP A 40 10.33 -6.48 -16.85
C ASP A 40 10.32 -7.25 -15.52
N ILE A 41 9.81 -8.48 -15.52
CA ILE A 41 9.71 -9.36 -14.34
C ILE A 41 10.96 -10.21 -14.21
N VAL A 42 11.40 -10.82 -15.31
CA VAL A 42 12.48 -11.81 -15.30
C VAL A 42 13.84 -11.12 -15.32
N GLU A 43 14.78 -11.63 -14.54
CA GLU A 43 16.17 -11.24 -14.61
C GLU A 43 16.95 -12.21 -15.51
N GLY A 44 17.32 -11.71 -16.69
CA GLY A 44 18.02 -12.47 -17.71
C GLY A 44 17.09 -13.23 -18.66
N GLU A 45 17.70 -13.93 -19.62
CA GLU A 45 17.01 -14.59 -20.73
C GLU A 45 17.23 -16.11 -20.69
N PHE A 46 17.47 -16.67 -19.50
CA PHE A 46 17.80 -18.08 -19.32
C PHE A 46 16.81 -18.77 -18.39
N ILE A 47 16.47 -20.02 -18.74
CA ILE A 47 15.75 -20.95 -17.87
C ILE A 47 16.77 -21.90 -17.26
N TYR A 48 16.68 -22.12 -15.96
CA TYR A 48 17.61 -22.93 -15.20
C TYR A 48 16.95 -24.23 -14.72
N TYR A 49 17.72 -25.29 -14.56
CA TYR A 49 17.35 -26.42 -13.71
C TYR A 49 17.57 -26.09 -12.22
N ASP A 50 18.63 -25.32 -11.95
CA ASP A 50 18.95 -24.75 -10.65
C ASP A 50 19.54 -23.35 -10.87
N ALA A 51 18.77 -22.32 -10.53
CA ALA A 51 19.13 -20.93 -10.74
C ALA A 51 20.30 -20.51 -9.85
N ARG A 52 20.41 -21.06 -8.64
CA ARG A 52 21.48 -20.72 -7.68
C ARG A 52 22.83 -21.29 -8.09
N GLN A 53 22.82 -22.46 -8.74
CA GLN A 53 24.03 -23.09 -9.28
C GLN A 53 24.33 -22.66 -10.73
N GLY A 54 23.45 -21.88 -11.36
CA GLY A 54 23.62 -21.42 -12.74
C GLY A 54 23.45 -22.53 -13.79
N LEU A 55 22.82 -23.66 -13.43
CA LEU A 55 22.65 -24.80 -14.32
C LEU A 55 21.51 -24.54 -15.31
N LYS A 56 21.84 -24.25 -16.58
CA LYS A 56 20.86 -23.88 -17.61
C LYS A 56 20.15 -25.09 -18.23
N ALA A 57 18.87 -24.93 -18.54
CA ALA A 57 18.12 -25.87 -19.36
C ALA A 57 18.52 -25.74 -20.84
N SER A 58 18.66 -26.86 -21.54
CA SER A 58 18.96 -26.84 -22.98
C SER A 58 17.71 -26.55 -23.81
N GLU A 59 17.88 -25.97 -25.01
CA GLU A 59 16.74 -25.67 -25.88
C GLU A 59 15.90 -26.91 -26.24
N GLY A 60 16.56 -28.06 -26.44
CA GLY A 60 15.87 -29.32 -26.74
C GLY A 60 14.95 -29.76 -25.61
N GLU A 61 15.37 -29.54 -24.37
CA GLU A 61 14.58 -29.83 -23.17
C GLU A 61 13.42 -28.83 -23.02
N LEU A 62 13.67 -27.54 -23.28
CA LEU A 62 12.60 -26.53 -23.29
C LEU A 62 11.53 -26.87 -24.34
N LYS A 63 11.93 -27.19 -25.58
CA LYS A 63 10.98 -27.62 -26.63
C LYS A 63 10.23 -28.89 -26.22
N LYS A 64 10.91 -29.88 -25.65
CA LYS A 64 10.29 -31.14 -25.20
C LYS A 64 9.22 -30.92 -24.13
N PHE A 65 9.50 -30.08 -23.13
CA PHE A 65 8.60 -29.90 -21.99
C PHE A 65 7.61 -28.76 -22.17
N PHE A 66 7.95 -27.71 -22.90
CA PHE A 66 7.13 -26.49 -23.04
C PHE A 66 6.62 -26.26 -24.46
N GLY A 67 7.10 -27.00 -25.46
CA GLY A 67 6.73 -26.80 -26.87
C GLY A 67 7.43 -25.61 -27.54
N THR A 68 8.27 -24.88 -26.80
CA THR A 68 8.99 -23.70 -27.26
C THR A 68 10.36 -23.61 -26.58
N SER A 69 11.33 -22.98 -27.23
CA SER A 69 12.63 -22.60 -26.64
C SER A 69 12.73 -21.10 -26.34
N ASP A 70 11.66 -20.33 -26.57
CA ASP A 70 11.64 -18.92 -26.21
C ASP A 70 11.62 -18.78 -24.68
N PRO A 71 12.68 -18.20 -24.07
CA PRO A 71 12.80 -18.10 -22.63
C PRO A 71 11.67 -17.27 -22.01
N TYR A 72 11.12 -16.28 -22.71
CA TYR A 72 10.05 -15.45 -22.15
C TYR A 72 8.70 -16.16 -22.14
N GLN A 73 8.40 -16.94 -23.17
CA GLN A 73 7.19 -17.79 -23.20
C GLN A 73 7.26 -18.86 -22.12
N VAL A 74 8.44 -19.47 -21.92
CA VAL A 74 8.64 -20.44 -20.84
C VAL A 74 8.54 -19.75 -19.47
N ALA A 75 9.15 -18.58 -19.30
CA ALA A 75 9.07 -17.83 -18.06
C ALA A 75 7.64 -17.43 -17.70
N GLU A 76 6.82 -17.05 -18.69
CA GLU A 76 5.38 -16.80 -18.48
C GLU A 76 4.68 -18.05 -17.93
N LEU A 77 4.93 -19.22 -18.51
CA LEU A 77 4.35 -20.47 -18.04
C LEU A 77 4.81 -20.81 -16.61
N ILE A 78 6.09 -20.58 -16.29
CA ILE A 78 6.63 -20.77 -14.93
C ILE A 78 5.94 -19.80 -13.96
N LEU A 79 5.79 -18.53 -14.30
CA LEU A 79 5.12 -17.54 -13.45
C LEU A 79 3.65 -17.90 -13.22
N ARG A 80 2.92 -18.29 -14.26
CA ARG A 80 1.48 -18.63 -14.16
C ARG A 80 1.22 -19.92 -13.39
N LYS A 81 2.03 -20.96 -13.60
CA LYS A 81 1.75 -22.31 -13.08
C LYS A 81 2.66 -22.76 -11.94
N GLY A 82 3.79 -22.10 -11.76
CA GLY A 82 4.77 -22.43 -10.75
C GLY A 82 4.54 -21.72 -9.41
N GLU A 83 5.56 -21.69 -8.57
CA GLU A 83 5.59 -21.05 -7.25
C GLU A 83 6.74 -20.04 -7.15
N LEU A 84 6.62 -19.07 -6.23
CA LEU A 84 7.70 -18.11 -5.90
C LEU A 84 8.41 -18.56 -4.63
N LEU A 85 9.71 -18.80 -4.72
CA LEU A 85 10.55 -19.34 -3.65
C LEU A 85 11.16 -18.22 -2.79
N LEU A 86 10.31 -17.58 -1.99
CA LEU A 86 10.75 -16.56 -1.05
C LEU A 86 11.53 -17.17 0.12
N THR A 87 12.62 -16.52 0.52
CA THR A 87 13.27 -16.84 1.80
C THR A 87 12.37 -16.41 2.97
N SER A 88 12.59 -17.00 4.14
CA SER A 88 11.87 -16.61 5.37
C SER A 88 12.06 -15.13 5.70
N GLU A 89 13.25 -14.59 5.46
CA GLU A 89 13.57 -13.17 5.64
C GLU A 89 12.80 -12.28 4.65
N GLN A 90 12.82 -12.62 3.35
CA GLN A 90 12.06 -11.89 2.33
C GLN A 90 10.56 -11.88 2.64
N ARG A 91 10.00 -13.03 3.02
CA ARG A 91 8.59 -13.13 3.43
C ARG A 91 8.29 -12.23 4.63
N ARG A 92 9.15 -12.24 5.65
CA ARG A 92 8.99 -11.39 6.84
C ARG A 92 9.03 -9.90 6.49
N GLU A 93 9.99 -9.47 5.67
CA GLU A 93 10.10 -8.08 5.24
C GLU A 93 8.84 -7.59 4.51
N LEU A 94 8.30 -8.41 3.61
CA LEU A 94 7.08 -8.07 2.87
C LEU A 94 5.88 -7.97 3.80
N ILE A 95 5.74 -8.90 4.75
CA ILE A 95 4.66 -8.87 5.74
C ILE A 95 4.77 -7.62 6.62
N GLU A 96 5.97 -7.28 7.08
CA GLU A 96 6.19 -6.09 7.90
C GLU A 96 5.90 -4.81 7.11
N ALA A 97 6.35 -4.72 5.85
CA ALA A 97 6.06 -3.58 4.99
C ALA A 97 4.55 -3.42 4.75
N LYS A 98 3.84 -4.51 4.42
CA LYS A 98 2.39 -4.48 4.23
C LYS A 98 1.65 -4.14 5.52
N ARG A 99 2.10 -4.66 6.67
CA ARG A 99 1.54 -4.32 7.98
C ARG A 99 1.65 -2.83 8.27
N ARG A 100 2.79 -2.19 7.95
CA ARG A 100 2.94 -0.72 8.08
C ARG A 100 1.95 0.02 7.19
N GLN A 101 1.78 -0.40 5.93
CA GLN A 101 0.79 0.19 5.02
C GLN A 101 -0.64 0.09 5.58
N ILE A 102 -1.01 -1.06 6.15
CA ILE A 102 -2.32 -1.26 6.79
C ILE A 102 -2.49 -0.34 8.00
N ILE A 103 -1.47 -0.23 8.85
CA ILE A 103 -1.49 0.66 10.02
C ILE A 103 -1.68 2.11 9.59
N GLU A 104 -0.91 2.57 8.61
CA GLU A 104 -1.01 3.93 8.06
C GLU A 104 -2.39 4.19 7.44
N PHE A 105 -2.90 3.23 6.66
CA PHE A 105 -4.23 3.33 6.07
C PHE A 105 -5.31 3.48 7.14
N ILE A 106 -5.29 2.63 8.17
CA ILE A 106 -6.28 2.70 9.26
C ILE A 106 -6.11 4.01 10.03
N ALA A 107 -4.89 4.42 10.39
CA ALA A 107 -4.64 5.65 11.14
C ALA A 107 -5.13 6.89 10.38
N ARG A 108 -4.99 6.90 9.06
CA ARG A 108 -5.43 8.01 8.20
C ARG A 108 -6.94 8.09 8.07
N ASN A 109 -7.62 6.94 8.02
CA ASN A 109 -9.04 6.87 7.65
C ASN A 109 -9.99 6.61 8.83
N ALA A 110 -9.49 6.09 9.95
CA ALA A 110 -10.32 5.67 11.07
C ALA A 110 -10.23 6.58 12.28
N VAL A 111 -11.32 6.63 13.03
CA VAL A 111 -11.46 7.35 14.31
C VAL A 111 -12.12 6.45 15.35
N ASP A 112 -11.94 6.80 16.62
CA ASP A 112 -12.73 6.20 17.70
C ASP A 112 -14.18 6.70 17.60
N PRO A 113 -15.18 5.83 17.45
CA PRO A 113 -16.58 6.24 17.29
C PRO A 113 -17.16 6.95 18.51
N ARG A 114 -16.53 6.84 19.69
CA ARG A 114 -17.01 7.44 20.94
C ARG A 114 -16.61 8.91 21.05
N THR A 115 -15.40 9.25 20.61
CA THR A 115 -14.82 10.59 20.73
C THR A 115 -14.67 11.30 19.39
N ASN A 116 -14.83 10.59 18.28
CA ASN A 116 -14.54 11.05 16.92
C ASN A 116 -13.10 11.53 16.69
N THR A 117 -12.18 11.12 17.56
CA THR A 117 -10.76 11.49 17.48
C THR A 117 -9.95 10.47 16.66
N PRO A 118 -8.91 10.92 15.93
CA PRO A 118 -7.94 10.04 15.29
C PRO A 118 -7.32 9.03 16.25
N ILE A 119 -7.03 7.83 15.73
CA ILE A 119 -6.37 6.76 16.49
C ILE A 119 -4.88 6.75 16.13
N PRO A 120 -3.96 6.87 17.11
CA PRO A 120 -2.53 6.86 16.83
C PRO A 120 -2.07 5.56 16.14
N PRO A 121 -1.13 5.61 15.17
CA PRO A 121 -0.57 4.43 14.50
C PRO A 121 -0.07 3.36 15.47
N LYS A 122 0.57 3.79 16.57
CA LYS A 122 1.09 2.88 17.60
C LYS A 122 -0.02 2.08 18.29
N ARG A 123 -1.20 2.69 18.49
CA ARG A 123 -2.34 2.01 19.11
C ARG A 123 -2.92 0.95 18.17
N ILE A 124 -2.97 1.23 16.87
CA ILE A 124 -3.40 0.27 15.84
C ILE A 124 -2.39 -0.88 15.73
N GLU A 125 -1.09 -0.58 15.76
CA GLU A 125 -0.03 -1.60 15.75
C GLU A 125 -0.19 -2.60 16.91
N LEU A 126 -0.37 -2.10 18.13
CA LEU A 126 -0.58 -2.94 19.32
C LEU A 126 -1.85 -3.80 19.19
N ALA A 127 -2.95 -3.21 18.72
CA ALA A 127 -4.20 -3.94 18.54
C ALA A 127 -4.09 -5.03 17.46
N LEU A 128 -3.32 -4.81 16.39
CA LEU A 128 -3.05 -5.83 15.36
C LEU A 128 -2.24 -7.01 15.91
N GLN A 129 -1.28 -6.74 16.80
CA GLN A 129 -0.49 -7.77 17.47
C GLN A 129 -1.37 -8.60 18.43
N GLU A 130 -2.20 -7.93 19.22
CA GLU A 130 -3.10 -8.57 20.18
C GLU A 130 -4.15 -9.44 19.49
N ALA A 131 -4.75 -8.94 18.41
CA ALA A 131 -5.72 -9.68 17.59
C ALA A 131 -5.09 -10.81 16.75
N LYS A 132 -3.75 -10.97 16.78
CA LYS A 132 -3.00 -11.97 16.00
C LYS A 132 -3.40 -11.99 14.52
N VAL A 133 -3.58 -10.80 13.94
CA VAL A 133 -4.06 -10.66 12.57
C VAL A 133 -2.98 -11.13 11.58
N GLY A 134 -3.31 -12.15 10.79
CA GLY A 134 -2.52 -12.55 9.63
C GLY A 134 -2.54 -11.44 8.58
N VAL A 135 -1.37 -11.04 8.11
CA VAL A 135 -1.21 -10.06 7.02
C VAL A 135 -0.68 -10.81 5.81
N ASP A 136 -1.41 -10.69 4.72
CA ASP A 136 -0.96 -11.20 3.42
C ASP A 136 -0.12 -10.09 2.76
N PRO A 137 1.19 -10.30 2.50
CA PRO A 137 2.06 -9.26 1.93
C PRO A 137 1.66 -8.79 0.53
N PHE A 138 0.75 -9.51 -0.11
CA PHE A 138 0.60 -9.58 -1.53
C PHE A 138 -0.82 -9.23 -1.99
N GLN A 139 -1.80 -9.38 -1.10
CA GLN A 139 -3.13 -8.85 -1.31
C GLN A 139 -3.15 -7.31 -1.10
N PRO A 140 -3.94 -6.55 -1.88
CA PRO A 140 -4.10 -5.11 -1.67
C PRO A 140 -4.59 -4.77 -0.26
N VAL A 141 -4.20 -3.59 0.22
CA VAL A 141 -4.53 -3.13 1.58
C VAL A 141 -6.05 -3.00 1.72
N GLU A 142 -6.70 -2.40 0.73
CA GLU A 142 -8.14 -2.13 0.69
C GLU A 142 -8.96 -3.43 0.85
N THR A 143 -8.51 -4.51 0.21
CA THR A 143 -9.19 -5.81 0.26
C THR A 143 -9.02 -6.48 1.63
N GLN A 144 -7.84 -6.38 2.24
CA GLN A 144 -7.58 -6.96 3.57
C GLN A 144 -8.22 -6.17 4.70
N VAL A 145 -8.25 -4.84 4.58
CA VAL A 145 -8.68 -3.94 5.65
C VAL A 145 -10.08 -4.30 6.15
N ALA A 146 -11.02 -4.69 5.29
CA ALA A 146 -12.37 -5.04 5.72
C ALA A 146 -12.41 -6.18 6.75
N GLU A 147 -11.61 -7.24 6.54
CA GLU A 147 -11.53 -8.36 7.50
C GLU A 147 -10.74 -7.97 8.75
N ILE A 148 -9.65 -7.23 8.57
CA ILE A 148 -8.81 -6.73 9.67
C ILE A 148 -9.63 -5.85 10.61
N LEU A 149 -10.47 -4.95 10.09
CA LEU A 149 -11.34 -4.09 10.87
C LEU A 149 -12.34 -4.88 11.72
N LYS A 150 -12.91 -5.98 11.19
CA LYS A 150 -13.80 -6.85 11.96
C LYS A 150 -13.09 -7.43 13.18
N LYS A 151 -11.84 -7.88 13.00
CA LYS A 151 -11.02 -8.44 14.09
C LYS A 151 -10.61 -7.36 15.09
N LEU A 152 -10.18 -6.21 14.60
CA LEU A 152 -9.75 -5.10 15.46
C LEU A 152 -10.88 -4.52 16.32
N ARG A 153 -12.11 -4.47 15.80
CA ARG A 153 -13.29 -3.94 16.54
C ARG A 153 -13.58 -4.66 17.85
N MET A 154 -13.11 -5.90 18.02
CA MET A 154 -13.27 -6.64 19.27
C MET A 154 -12.37 -6.11 20.41
N ILE A 155 -11.29 -5.40 20.06
CA ILE A 155 -10.26 -4.93 21.02
C ILE A 155 -10.20 -3.40 21.05
N LEU A 156 -10.37 -2.77 19.89
CA LEU A 156 -10.25 -1.34 19.69
C LEU A 156 -11.51 -0.84 18.97
N PRO A 157 -12.35 0.01 19.58
CA PRO A 157 -13.48 0.58 18.87
C PRO A 157 -12.98 1.53 17.80
N LEU A 158 -13.27 1.20 16.52
CA LEU A 158 -12.90 2.06 15.40
C LEU A 158 -13.89 1.97 14.24
N LYS A 159 -14.09 3.10 13.57
CA LYS A 159 -14.85 3.20 12.31
C LYS A 159 -14.05 4.01 11.29
N ILE A 160 -14.13 3.61 10.02
CA ILE A 160 -13.70 4.48 8.91
C ILE A 160 -14.75 5.58 8.79
N ALA A 161 -14.29 6.83 8.71
CA ALA A 161 -15.16 7.99 8.60
C ALA A 161 -14.46 9.12 7.81
N ARG A 162 -15.25 10.06 7.32
CA ARG A 162 -14.81 11.33 6.74
C ARG A 162 -15.21 12.44 7.69
N ALA A 163 -14.39 13.48 7.81
CA ALA A 163 -14.66 14.64 8.62
C ALA A 163 -14.86 15.85 7.72
N LEU A 164 -15.90 16.63 7.99
CA LEU A 164 -16.07 17.97 7.45
C LEU A 164 -15.53 18.95 8.48
N VAL A 165 -14.53 19.74 8.09
CA VAL A 165 -13.84 20.69 8.96
C VAL A 165 -13.87 22.09 8.34
N LEU A 166 -14.01 23.11 9.17
CA LEU A 166 -13.84 24.50 8.80
C LEU A 166 -12.37 24.88 9.03
N VAL A 167 -11.70 25.36 7.99
CA VAL A 167 -10.34 25.89 8.05
C VAL A 167 -10.39 27.39 7.82
N SER A 168 -9.93 28.16 8.80
CA SER A 168 -9.88 29.61 8.75
C SER A 168 -8.44 30.10 8.72
N SER A 169 -8.15 31.12 7.91
CA SER A 169 -6.80 31.67 7.77
C SER A 169 -6.80 33.20 7.56
N PRO A 170 -5.82 33.93 8.14
CA PRO A 170 -5.63 35.35 7.85
C PRO A 170 -5.31 35.59 6.36
N PRO A 171 -5.62 36.79 5.82
CA PRO A 171 -5.45 37.10 4.40
C PRO A 171 -4.04 36.82 3.87
N GLN A 172 -3.01 37.16 4.68
CA GLN A 172 -1.60 36.98 4.34
C GLN A 172 -1.17 35.52 4.11
N TYR A 173 -1.96 34.54 4.58
CA TYR A 173 -1.69 33.11 4.43
C TYR A 173 -2.73 32.36 3.60
N ALA A 174 -3.77 33.05 3.12
CA ALA A 174 -4.92 32.46 2.42
C ALA A 174 -4.49 31.54 1.26
N SER A 175 -3.67 32.02 0.33
CA SER A 175 -3.22 31.23 -0.83
C SER A 175 -2.45 29.98 -0.42
N LYS A 176 -1.62 30.07 0.63
CA LYS A 176 -0.83 28.94 1.16
C LYS A 176 -1.73 27.90 1.83
N VAL A 177 -2.67 28.33 2.66
CA VAL A 177 -3.62 27.44 3.35
C VAL A 177 -4.56 26.78 2.36
N ARG A 178 -5.05 27.49 1.35
CA ARG A 178 -5.88 26.93 0.28
C ARG A 178 -5.13 25.83 -0.48
N ALA A 179 -3.88 26.09 -0.88
CA ALA A 179 -3.05 25.09 -1.55
C ALA A 179 -2.82 23.85 -0.67
N LEU A 180 -2.58 24.04 0.63
CA LEU A 180 -2.42 22.95 1.59
C LEU A 180 -3.71 22.13 1.75
N ALA A 181 -4.84 22.80 1.96
CA ALA A 181 -6.16 22.18 2.11
C ALA A 181 -6.52 21.31 0.89
N SER A 182 -6.29 21.82 -0.32
CA SER A 182 -6.55 21.08 -1.57
C SER A 182 -5.71 19.79 -1.73
N LYS A 183 -4.55 19.70 -1.06
CA LYS A 183 -3.72 18.47 -1.05
C LYS A 183 -4.16 17.47 0.01
N MET A 184 -4.89 17.91 1.03
CA MET A 184 -5.28 17.09 2.18
C MET A 184 -6.71 16.55 2.08
N GLY A 185 -7.58 17.22 1.33
CA GLY A 185 -8.97 16.83 1.17
C GLY A 185 -9.67 17.54 0.02
N LYS A 186 -10.98 17.32 -0.05
CA LYS A 186 -11.86 17.95 -1.05
C LYS A 186 -12.42 19.24 -0.46
N ILE A 187 -12.20 20.36 -1.13
CA ILE A 187 -12.82 21.64 -0.76
C ILE A 187 -14.30 21.57 -1.15
N VAL A 188 -15.18 21.65 -0.16
CA VAL A 188 -16.65 21.65 -0.33
C VAL A 188 -17.14 23.06 -0.56
N LYS A 189 -16.59 24.03 0.19
CA LYS A 189 -16.95 25.44 0.10
C LYS A 189 -15.74 26.32 0.35
N GLU A 190 -15.67 27.42 -0.38
CA GLU A 190 -14.63 28.44 -0.24
C GLU A 190 -15.29 29.81 -0.14
N SER A 191 -14.88 30.60 0.84
CA SER A 191 -15.42 31.95 1.07
C SER A 191 -14.36 32.87 1.65
N TYR A 192 -14.45 34.15 1.30
CA TYR A 192 -13.58 35.19 1.80
C TYR A 192 -14.38 36.16 2.67
N GLY A 193 -13.83 36.50 3.83
CA GLY A 193 -14.38 37.54 4.70
C GLY A 193 -14.20 38.93 4.08
N SER A 194 -14.95 39.92 4.58
CA SER A 194 -14.80 41.32 4.18
C SER A 194 -13.41 41.90 4.50
N ASP A 195 -12.70 41.29 5.44
CA ASP A 195 -11.32 41.57 5.83
C ASP A 195 -10.28 40.82 4.97
N GLY A 196 -10.72 40.02 3.99
CA GLY A 196 -9.88 39.17 3.14
C GLY A 196 -9.48 37.84 3.78
N SER A 197 -10.00 37.51 4.98
CA SER A 197 -9.75 36.22 5.62
C SER A 197 -10.32 35.07 4.77
N LEU A 198 -9.66 33.91 4.80
CA LEU A 198 -10.10 32.73 4.06
C LEU A 198 -10.84 31.77 5.01
N ASN A 199 -12.01 31.30 4.58
CA ASN A 199 -12.76 30.23 5.23
C ASN A 199 -13.04 29.10 4.23
N LEU A 200 -12.59 27.89 4.54
CA LEU A 200 -12.77 26.69 3.73
C LEU A 200 -13.54 25.62 4.50
N GLU A 201 -14.60 25.08 3.91
CA GLU A 201 -15.14 23.79 4.35
C GLU A 201 -14.42 22.68 3.59
N LEU A 202 -13.71 21.83 4.33
CA LEU A 202 -12.85 20.78 3.78
C LEU A 202 -13.34 19.41 4.25
N GLU A 203 -13.53 18.49 3.30
CA GLU A 203 -13.82 17.09 3.56
C GLU A 203 -12.52 16.28 3.52
N ILE A 204 -12.15 15.66 4.65
CA ILE A 204 -10.92 14.86 4.81
C ILE A 204 -11.24 13.46 5.35
N PRO A 205 -10.34 12.47 5.18
CA PRO A 205 -10.35 11.28 6.03
C PRO A 205 -10.30 11.67 7.51
N ALA A 206 -11.19 11.11 8.33
CA ALA A 206 -11.37 11.58 9.70
C ALA A 206 -10.14 11.36 10.60
N GLY A 207 -9.25 10.42 10.27
CA GLY A 207 -7.98 10.24 10.97
C GLY A 207 -6.94 11.33 10.70
N MET A 208 -7.14 12.18 9.68
CA MET A 208 -6.23 13.26 9.32
C MET A 208 -6.45 14.57 10.09
N GLN A 209 -7.43 14.63 10.99
CA GLN A 209 -7.79 15.86 11.72
C GLN A 209 -6.58 16.49 12.43
N SER A 210 -5.83 15.70 13.21
CA SER A 210 -4.64 16.18 13.93
C SER A 210 -3.55 16.71 12.99
N ALA A 211 -3.26 15.98 11.92
CA ALA A 211 -2.26 16.39 10.94
C ALA A 211 -2.67 17.67 10.18
N LEU A 212 -3.96 17.90 9.96
CA LEU A 212 -4.45 19.14 9.35
C LEU A 212 -4.27 20.32 10.31
N ILE A 213 -4.64 20.16 11.58
CA ILE A 213 -4.47 21.20 12.61
C ILE A 213 -3.00 21.64 12.69
N GLU A 214 -2.08 20.68 12.82
CA GLU A 214 -0.64 20.95 12.89
C GLU A 214 -0.13 21.70 11.66
N LYS A 215 -0.50 21.24 10.46
CA LYS A 215 -0.06 21.83 9.19
C LYS A 215 -0.61 23.23 8.94
N VAL A 216 -1.85 23.48 9.34
CA VAL A 216 -2.46 24.81 9.25
C VAL A 216 -1.78 25.76 10.23
N ALA A 217 -1.56 25.33 11.48
CA ALA A 217 -0.85 26.12 12.48
C ALA A 217 0.59 26.46 12.02
N GLU A 218 1.34 25.48 11.52
CA GLU A 218 2.69 25.69 10.97
C GLU A 218 2.68 26.67 9.79
N SER A 219 1.72 26.50 8.87
CA SER A 219 1.64 27.32 7.66
C SER A 219 1.30 28.78 7.93
N THR A 220 0.63 29.05 9.05
CA THR A 220 0.10 30.36 9.45
C THR A 220 0.80 30.98 10.66
N ARG A 221 1.87 30.33 11.17
CA ARG A 221 2.55 30.72 12.43
C ARG A 221 1.57 30.81 13.60
N GLY A 222 0.60 29.91 13.65
CA GLY A 222 -0.46 29.84 14.67
C GLY A 222 -1.67 30.75 14.42
N GLY A 223 -1.71 31.50 13.32
CA GLY A 223 -2.83 32.40 13.00
C GLY A 223 -4.06 31.74 12.38
N GLY A 224 -3.95 30.48 11.93
CA GLY A 224 -5.05 29.72 11.34
C GLY A 224 -5.75 28.82 12.34
N GLU A 225 -7.05 28.62 12.14
CA GLU A 225 -7.91 27.80 13.00
C GLU A 225 -8.49 26.64 12.20
N VAL A 226 -8.66 25.48 12.83
CA VAL A 226 -9.36 24.33 12.27
C VAL A 226 -10.43 23.88 13.25
N LYS A 227 -11.69 23.89 12.83
CA LYS A 227 -12.84 23.49 13.64
C LYS A 227 -13.56 22.31 13.02
N LEU A 228 -13.77 21.24 13.79
CA LEU A 228 -14.57 20.10 13.36
C LEU A 228 -16.05 20.48 13.27
N LEU A 229 -16.69 20.25 12.12
CA LEU A 229 -18.12 20.47 11.93
C LEU A 229 -18.91 19.19 12.17
N ARG A 230 -18.53 18.11 11.49
CA ARG A 230 -19.16 16.78 11.63
C ARG A 230 -18.25 15.65 11.16
N VAL A 231 -18.55 14.43 11.59
CA VAL A 231 -17.89 13.18 11.18
C VAL A 231 -18.95 12.21 10.65
N GLU A 232 -18.76 11.76 9.41
CA GLU A 232 -19.66 10.88 8.65
C GLU A 232 -18.99 9.53 8.41
#